data_AF-T2J475-F1
#
_entry.id   AF-T2J475-F1
#
_cell.length_a   1.000
_cell.length_b   1.000
_cell.length_c   1.000
_cell.angle_alpha   90.00
_cell.angle_beta   90.00
_cell.angle_gamma   90.00
#
_symmetry.space_group_name_H-M   'P 1'
#
loop_
_entity.id
_entity.type
_entity.pdbx_description
1 polymer ?
#
loop_
_entity_poly.entity_id
_entity_poly.type
_entity_poly.pdbx_seq_one_letter_code
_entity_poly.pdbx_strand_id
1 'polypeptide(L)'
;MTTNLTYLELSEAGEGSHKFYEVKVDGVDVPIRYGRIGDQGRIQNTSYDTPEKAQKEAEKKIKSKLKKGYEPSVMGERKKRPVTRRQTTSTASKYKKAPTLWQFKSGSSAFGIFIDEEACWVGNQQGNVYKLNHQGEIINQYQLPDGVKCIVADEKWIYAGCDDGNIYDLSRKIPYLAYEIDDNIDIYWLDIFGGILGVSDANGAVVKIDAESESQWTRLSKGKGGWMIR
;
A
#
# COMPACT_ATOMS: atom_id res chain seq x y z
N MET A 1 -8.51 -11.74 -34.64
CA MET A 1 -9.16 -11.23 -33.42
C MET A 1 -8.46 -9.93 -33.05
N THR A 2 -9.16 -8.80 -33.13
CA THR A 2 -8.61 -7.48 -32.85
C THR A 2 -8.63 -7.27 -31.35
N THR A 3 -7.48 -7.47 -30.70
CA THR A 3 -7.29 -7.08 -29.31
C THR A 3 -7.32 -5.55 -29.24
N ASN A 4 -8.31 -4.97 -28.55
CA ASN A 4 -8.38 -3.54 -28.33
C ASN A 4 -7.90 -3.22 -26.92
N LEU A 5 -6.83 -2.44 -26.80
CA LEU A 5 -6.22 -2.02 -25.54
C LEU A 5 -6.36 -0.50 -25.41
N THR A 6 -6.98 -0.04 -24.32
CA THR A 6 -7.04 1.38 -23.98
C THR A 6 -6.29 1.61 -22.68
N TYR A 7 -5.28 2.47 -22.71
CA TYR A 7 -4.49 2.85 -21.53
C TYR A 7 -4.73 4.32 -21.20
N LEU A 8 -5.09 4.58 -19.94
CA LEU A 8 -5.43 5.90 -19.42
C LEU A 8 -4.59 6.19 -18.18
N GLU A 9 -4.22 7.46 -17.97
CA GLU A 9 -3.54 7.93 -16.76
C GLU A 9 -4.31 9.10 -16.13
N LEU A 10 -4.25 9.19 -14.80
CA LEU A 10 -4.69 10.35 -14.02
C LEU A 10 -3.50 10.80 -13.16
N SER A 11 -2.99 12.00 -13.42
CA SER A 11 -1.83 12.55 -12.70
C SER A 11 -2.06 14.01 -12.30
N GLU A 12 -2.38 14.25 -11.03
CA GLU A 12 -2.59 15.59 -10.45
C GLU A 12 -1.29 16.16 -9.87
N ALA A 13 -1.09 17.48 -9.85
CA ALA A 13 0.14 18.07 -9.29
C ALA A 13 0.33 17.75 -7.80
N GLY A 14 1.58 17.73 -7.33
CA GLY A 14 1.92 17.43 -5.94
C GLY A 14 1.75 15.94 -5.59
N GLU A 15 1.14 15.67 -4.44
CA GLU A 15 0.87 14.32 -3.90
C GLU A 15 -0.56 13.85 -4.22
N GLY A 16 -1.24 14.48 -5.18
CA GLY A 16 -2.54 14.03 -5.68
C GLY A 16 -2.45 12.76 -6.54
N SER A 17 -3.51 12.46 -7.29
CA SER A 17 -3.61 11.23 -8.07
C SER A 17 -2.42 10.97 -8.98
N HIS A 18 -1.98 9.71 -9.04
CA HIS A 18 -0.91 9.26 -9.93
C HIS A 18 -1.11 7.80 -10.36
N LYS A 19 -2.21 7.58 -11.06
CA LYS A 19 -2.80 6.25 -11.31
C LYS A 19 -2.91 5.97 -12.80
N PHE A 20 -2.84 4.70 -13.16
CA PHE A 20 -3.19 4.24 -14.50
C PHE A 20 -4.42 3.33 -14.46
N TYR A 21 -5.10 3.25 -15.59
CA TYR A 21 -6.21 2.35 -15.83
C TYR A 21 -6.13 1.84 -17.27
N GLU A 22 -6.06 0.54 -17.41
CA GLU A 22 -5.93 -0.16 -18.68
C GLU A 22 -7.12 -1.09 -18.85
N VAL A 23 -7.76 -1.03 -20.00
CA VAL A 23 -8.85 -1.92 -20.37
C VAL A 23 -8.47 -2.63 -21.65
N LYS A 24 -8.42 -3.95 -21.61
CA LYS A 24 -8.24 -4.82 -22.77
C LYS A 24 -9.55 -5.54 -23.04
N VAL A 25 -9.91 -5.69 -24.32
CA VAL A 25 -11.01 -6.56 -24.76
C VAL A 25 -10.42 -7.73 -25.52
N ASP A 26 -10.69 -8.94 -25.03
CA ASP A 26 -10.17 -10.20 -25.56
C ASP A 26 -11.34 -11.19 -25.77
N GLY A 27 -12.02 -11.06 -26.91
CA GLY A 27 -13.24 -11.84 -27.18
C GLY A 27 -14.36 -11.48 -26.21
N VAL A 28 -14.69 -12.40 -25.31
CA VAL A 28 -15.70 -12.21 -24.26
C VAL A 28 -15.11 -11.72 -22.94
N ASP A 29 -13.78 -11.73 -22.81
CA ASP A 29 -13.07 -11.33 -21.62
C ASP A 29 -12.69 -9.85 -21.68
N VAL A 30 -12.85 -9.16 -20.55
CA VAL A 30 -12.41 -7.79 -20.36
C VAL A 30 -11.43 -7.73 -19.18
N PRO A 31 -10.14 -8.06 -19.41
CA PRO A 31 -9.12 -7.84 -18.41
C PRO A 31 -8.84 -6.35 -18.23
N ILE A 32 -8.84 -5.91 -16.98
CA ILE A 32 -8.61 -4.53 -16.58
C ILE A 32 -7.41 -4.51 -15.67
N ARG A 33 -6.41 -3.71 -16.04
CA ARG A 33 -5.22 -3.51 -15.21
C ARG A 33 -5.22 -2.10 -14.61
N TYR A 34 -4.97 -1.96 -13.32
CA TYR A 34 -4.98 -0.66 -12.64
C TYR A 34 -3.99 -0.60 -11.48
N GLY A 35 -3.58 0.61 -11.12
CA GLY A 35 -2.68 0.87 -9.98
C GLY A 35 -1.92 2.18 -10.14
N ARG A 36 -0.84 2.34 -9.35
CA ARG A 36 0.09 3.48 -9.49
C ARG A 36 0.87 3.42 -10.79
N ILE A 37 1.09 4.59 -11.40
CA ILE A 37 1.87 4.71 -12.64
C ILE A 37 3.30 4.22 -12.40
N GLY A 38 3.77 3.33 -13.26
CA GLY A 38 5.10 2.71 -13.19
C GLY A 38 5.18 1.44 -12.33
N ASP A 39 4.09 1.04 -11.66
CA ASP A 39 3.97 -0.27 -11.03
C ASP A 39 3.33 -1.30 -11.98
N GLN A 40 3.48 -2.59 -11.67
CA GLN A 40 2.84 -3.68 -12.42
C GLN A 40 1.30 -3.53 -12.41
N GLY A 41 0.77 -2.99 -11.31
CA GLY A 41 -0.65 -2.90 -11.01
C GLY A 41 -1.30 -4.26 -10.82
N ARG A 42 -2.63 -4.24 -10.75
CA ARG A 42 -3.48 -5.42 -10.51
C ARG A 42 -4.36 -5.67 -11.70
N ILE A 43 -4.69 -6.93 -11.95
CA ILE A 43 -5.56 -7.35 -13.04
C ILE A 43 -6.87 -7.87 -12.47
N GLN A 44 -7.98 -7.32 -12.93
CA GLN A 44 -9.32 -7.85 -12.73
C GLN A 44 -9.84 -8.34 -14.08
N ASN A 45 -10.09 -9.64 -14.21
CA ASN A 45 -10.76 -10.17 -15.41
C ASN A 45 -12.26 -10.28 -15.18
N THR A 46 -13.05 -9.96 -16.21
CA THR A 46 -14.50 -10.16 -16.20
C THR A 46 -14.92 -10.71 -17.56
N SER A 47 -15.58 -11.86 -17.55
CA SER A 47 -16.09 -12.51 -18.76
C SER A 47 -17.57 -12.17 -18.96
N TYR A 48 -17.99 -12.05 -20.21
CA TYR A 48 -19.37 -11.75 -20.61
C TYR A 48 -19.92 -12.83 -21.55
N ASP A 49 -21.24 -12.82 -21.77
CA ASP A 49 -21.89 -13.83 -22.60
C ASP A 49 -21.55 -13.70 -24.09
N THR A 50 -21.30 -12.46 -24.56
CA THR A 50 -20.98 -12.19 -25.97
C THR A 50 -19.88 -11.13 -26.12
N PRO A 51 -19.13 -11.16 -27.24
CA PRO A 51 -18.10 -10.15 -27.52
C PRO A 51 -18.66 -8.72 -27.60
N GLU A 52 -19.88 -8.54 -28.11
CA GLU A 52 -20.53 -7.23 -28.19
C GLU A 52 -20.83 -6.67 -26.80
N LYS A 53 -21.24 -7.54 -25.86
CA LYS A 53 -21.47 -7.16 -24.46
C LYS A 53 -20.16 -6.79 -23.77
N ALA A 54 -19.09 -7.56 -24.00
CA ALA A 54 -17.74 -7.26 -23.50
C ALA A 54 -17.26 -5.88 -23.97
N GLN A 55 -17.39 -5.61 -25.27
CA GLN A 55 -17.02 -4.32 -25.87
C GLN A 55 -17.81 -3.15 -25.27
N LYS A 56 -19.13 -3.29 -25.12
CA LYS A 56 -20.00 -2.24 -24.55
C LYS A 56 -19.66 -1.93 -23.10
N GLU A 57 -19.41 -2.96 -22.28
CA GLU A 57 -19.03 -2.76 -20.88
C GLU A 57 -17.61 -2.19 -20.73
N ALA A 58 -16.67 -2.58 -21.59
CA ALA A 58 -15.34 -1.97 -21.67
C ALA A 58 -15.44 -0.46 -21.98
N GLU A 59 -16.21 -0.07 -22.99
CA GLU A 59 -16.45 1.34 -23.34
C GLU A 59 -17.10 2.13 -22.21
N LYS A 60 -18.04 1.52 -21.49
CA LYS A 60 -18.68 2.13 -20.33
C LYS A 60 -17.68 2.42 -19.22
N LYS A 61 -16.78 1.47 -18.93
CA LYS A 61 -15.70 1.65 -17.93
C LYS A 61 -14.71 2.73 -18.36
N ILE A 62 -14.31 2.76 -19.63
CA ILE A 62 -13.44 3.80 -20.20
C ILE A 62 -14.10 5.18 -20.05
N LYS A 63 -15.36 5.34 -20.51
CA LYS A 63 -16.09 6.62 -20.41
C LYS A 63 -16.26 7.07 -18.95
N SER A 64 -16.48 6.15 -18.02
CA SER A 64 -16.54 6.47 -16.59
C SER A 64 -15.22 7.03 -16.07
N LYS A 65 -14.08 6.46 -16.47
CA LYS A 65 -12.76 6.92 -16.06
C LYS A 65 -12.39 8.26 -16.70
N LEU A 66 -12.70 8.46 -17.98
CA LEU A 66 -12.54 9.76 -18.65
C LEU A 66 -13.32 10.87 -17.93
N LYS A 67 -14.55 10.60 -17.49
CA LYS A 67 -15.34 11.55 -16.67
C LYS A 67 -14.71 11.87 -15.31
N LYS A 68 -13.86 10.98 -14.78
CA LYS A 68 -13.10 11.17 -13.53
C LYS A 68 -11.75 11.86 -13.77
N GLY A 69 -11.51 12.40 -14.97
CA GLY A 69 -10.29 13.13 -15.30
C GLY A 69 -9.12 12.26 -15.77
N TYR A 70 -9.32 10.97 -16.01
CA TYR A 70 -8.30 10.15 -16.67
C TYR A 70 -8.17 10.58 -18.13
N GLU A 71 -6.95 10.54 -18.65
CA GLU A 71 -6.62 10.95 -20.01
C GLU A 71 -5.96 9.79 -20.77
N PRO A 72 -6.19 9.64 -22.09
CA PRO A 72 -5.41 8.74 -22.93
C PRO A 72 -3.91 9.02 -22.78
N SER A 73 -3.10 7.97 -22.64
CA SER A 73 -1.66 8.10 -22.43
C SER A 73 -0.92 6.89 -23.01
N VAL A 74 0.41 6.96 -23.03
CA VAL A 74 1.27 5.86 -23.47
C VAL A 74 1.99 5.27 -22.26
N MET A 75 1.86 3.95 -22.08
CA MET A 75 2.47 3.25 -20.98
C MET A 75 4.00 3.44 -20.96
N GLY A 76 4.53 3.88 -19.82
CA GLY A 76 5.97 4.04 -19.58
C GLY A 76 6.56 5.41 -19.90
N GLU A 77 5.80 6.29 -20.57
CA GLU A 77 6.21 7.69 -20.79
C GLU A 77 6.26 8.46 -19.47
N ARG A 78 5.19 8.38 -18.68
CA ARG A 78 5.16 8.98 -17.34
C ARG A 78 5.89 8.09 -16.34
N LYS A 79 6.79 8.70 -15.57
CA LYS A 79 7.60 7.99 -14.56
C LYS A 79 6.86 7.86 -13.23
N LYS A 80 7.13 6.74 -12.54
CA LYS A 80 6.69 6.49 -11.15
C LYS A 80 7.10 7.66 -10.27
N ARG A 81 6.16 8.15 -9.45
CA ARG A 81 6.49 9.12 -8.40
C ARG A 81 7.36 8.47 -7.32
N PRO A 82 8.37 9.19 -6.81
CA PRO A 82 9.11 8.71 -5.65
C PRO A 82 8.16 8.63 -4.45
N VAL A 83 8.23 7.53 -3.71
CA VAL A 83 7.55 7.40 -2.41
C VAL A 83 8.29 8.25 -1.38
N THR A 84 7.56 8.98 -0.53
CA THR A 84 8.19 9.83 0.48
C THR A 84 8.77 8.96 1.58
N ARG A 85 10.07 8.67 1.46
CA ARG A 85 10.82 7.97 2.50
C ARG A 85 11.36 8.98 3.49
N ARG A 86 10.88 8.89 4.73
CA ARG A 86 11.40 9.67 5.85
C ARG A 86 12.91 9.46 5.96
N GLN A 87 13.69 10.50 5.69
CA GLN A 87 15.11 10.51 5.99
C GLN A 87 15.26 10.77 7.50
N THR A 88 15.54 9.73 8.26
CA THR A 88 15.89 9.86 9.67
C THR A 88 17.41 9.91 9.81
N THR A 89 17.95 11.09 10.05
CA THR A 89 19.34 11.23 10.50
C THR A 89 19.37 10.89 11.99
N SER A 90 19.88 9.71 12.35
CA SER A 90 20.10 9.36 13.74
C SER A 90 21.36 10.05 14.26
N THR A 91 21.23 10.83 15.32
CA THR A 91 22.37 11.38 16.05
C THR A 91 22.63 10.50 17.27
N ALA A 92 23.86 10.02 17.43
CA ALA A 92 24.22 9.21 18.59
C ALA A 92 24.02 10.01 19.89
N SER A 93 23.23 9.45 20.81
CA SER A 93 23.05 10.00 22.15
C SER A 93 24.38 10.01 22.92
N LYS A 94 24.66 11.11 23.62
CA LYS A 94 25.80 11.26 24.54
C LYS A 94 25.52 10.72 25.95
N TYR A 95 24.29 10.30 26.23
CA TYR A 95 23.89 9.78 27.54
C TYR A 95 24.33 8.33 27.74
N LYS A 96 24.41 7.92 29.01
CA LYS A 96 24.71 6.53 29.40
C LYS A 96 23.65 5.60 28.80
N LYS A 97 24.08 4.69 27.92
CA LYS A 97 23.20 3.76 27.23
C LYS A 97 22.75 2.65 28.18
N ALA A 98 21.48 2.25 28.05
CA ALA A 98 21.03 0.98 28.62
C ALA A 98 21.81 -0.18 27.98
N PRO A 99 22.03 -1.29 28.71
CA PRO A 99 22.69 -2.46 28.16
C PRO A 99 21.88 -3.02 26.99
N THR A 100 22.55 -3.31 25.88
CA THR A 100 21.96 -4.00 24.74
C THR A 100 21.87 -5.48 25.06
N LEU A 101 20.66 -6.03 25.13
CA LEU A 101 20.45 -7.46 25.37
C LEU A 101 20.79 -8.28 24.11
N TRP A 102 20.32 -7.81 22.95
CA TRP A 102 20.63 -8.37 21.65
C TRP A 102 20.45 -7.31 20.56
N GLN A 103 20.98 -7.60 19.38
CA GLN A 103 20.82 -6.76 18.18
C GLN A 103 20.48 -7.65 16.99
N PHE A 104 19.50 -7.22 16.22
CA PHE A 104 19.13 -7.87 14.96
C PHE A 104 19.50 -6.97 13.77
N LYS A 105 20.23 -7.51 12.80
CA LYS A 105 20.61 -6.80 11.57
C LYS A 105 19.59 -7.10 10.46
N SER A 106 18.57 -6.25 10.36
CA SER A 106 17.50 -6.40 9.35
C SER A 106 17.95 -6.15 7.90
N GLY A 107 19.15 -5.59 7.67
CA GLY A 107 19.71 -5.33 6.34
C GLY A 107 19.29 -4.01 5.68
N SER A 108 18.34 -3.27 6.27
CA SER A 108 17.90 -1.95 5.83
C SER A 108 17.26 -1.19 6.99
N SER A 109 16.95 0.10 6.83
CA SER A 109 16.22 0.88 7.86
C SER A 109 14.91 0.17 8.22
N ALA A 110 14.72 -0.12 9.51
CA ALA A 110 13.52 -0.79 10.02
C ALA A 110 12.60 0.24 10.68
N PHE A 111 11.46 0.50 10.04
CA PHE A 111 10.44 1.41 10.56
C PHE A 111 9.24 0.66 11.13
N GLY A 112 8.86 -0.47 10.52
CA GLY A 112 7.82 -1.33 11.06
C GLY A 112 8.36 -2.13 12.23
N ILE A 113 7.99 -1.75 13.46
CA ILE A 113 8.35 -2.49 14.67
C ILE A 113 7.09 -2.71 15.48
N PHE A 114 6.82 -3.96 15.84
CA PHE A 114 5.75 -4.34 16.75
C PHE A 114 6.26 -5.46 17.66
N ILE A 115 6.02 -5.36 18.97
CA ILE A 115 6.50 -6.35 19.94
C ILE A 115 5.34 -6.64 20.89
N ASP A 116 5.01 -7.91 21.04
CA ASP A 116 4.04 -8.41 22.02
C ASP A 116 4.67 -9.55 22.86
N GLU A 117 3.85 -10.23 23.65
CA GLU A 117 4.31 -11.35 24.46
C GLU A 117 4.78 -12.56 23.62
N GLU A 118 4.29 -12.71 22.38
CA GLU A 118 4.58 -13.86 21.52
C GLU A 118 5.86 -13.68 20.70
N ALA A 119 6.09 -12.48 20.15
CA ALA A 119 7.17 -12.23 19.20
C ALA A 119 7.56 -10.76 19.04
N CYS A 120 8.73 -10.56 18.45
CA CYS A 120 9.21 -9.27 17.95
C CYS A 120 9.10 -9.24 16.41
N TRP A 121 8.34 -8.31 15.86
CA TRP A 121 8.18 -8.09 14.43
C TRP A 121 9.00 -6.91 13.94
N VAL A 122 9.70 -7.10 12.82
CA VAL A 122 10.56 -6.08 12.21
C VAL A 122 10.36 -6.05 10.70
N GLY A 123 9.87 -4.93 10.17
CA GLY A 123 9.73 -4.62 8.75
C GLY A 123 10.71 -3.54 8.30
N ASN A 124 11.36 -3.72 7.16
CA ASN A 124 12.39 -2.80 6.65
C ASN A 124 12.05 -2.16 5.29
N GLN A 125 12.84 -1.15 4.90
CA GLN A 125 12.64 -0.41 3.63
C GLN A 125 12.92 -1.21 2.35
N GLN A 126 13.43 -2.44 2.45
CA GLN A 126 13.56 -3.37 1.32
C GLN A 126 12.37 -4.34 1.23
N GLY A 127 11.35 -4.18 2.07
CA GLY A 127 10.17 -5.04 2.11
C GLY A 127 10.36 -6.35 2.87
N ASN A 128 11.51 -6.55 3.54
CA ASN A 128 11.69 -7.73 4.39
C ASN A 128 10.89 -7.54 5.68
N VAL A 129 10.18 -8.60 6.08
CA VAL A 129 9.50 -8.71 7.37
C VAL A 129 10.08 -9.90 8.12
N TYR A 130 10.48 -9.70 9.36
CA TYR A 130 11.02 -10.72 10.25
C TYR A 130 10.11 -10.88 11.46
N LYS A 131 9.71 -12.11 11.76
CA LYS A 131 9.16 -12.52 13.06
C LYS A 131 10.30 -13.14 13.86
N LEU A 132 10.66 -12.53 14.98
CA LEU A 132 11.75 -12.95 15.85
C LEU A 132 11.19 -13.41 17.21
N ASN A 133 11.93 -14.28 17.90
CA ASN A 133 11.69 -14.50 19.32
C ASN A 133 12.28 -13.35 20.16
N HIS A 134 12.04 -13.38 21.47
CA HIS A 134 12.55 -12.38 22.42
C HIS A 134 14.07 -12.44 22.64
N GLN A 135 14.77 -13.36 21.99
CA GLN A 135 16.24 -13.48 21.96
C GLN A 135 16.84 -12.94 20.65
N GLY A 136 16.01 -12.46 19.71
CA GLY A 136 16.45 -11.92 18.42
C GLY A 136 16.71 -12.98 17.35
N GLU A 137 16.29 -14.24 17.57
CA GLU A 137 16.40 -15.33 16.61
C GLU A 137 15.18 -15.35 15.68
N ILE A 138 15.40 -15.70 14.40
CA ILE A 138 14.34 -15.69 13.39
C ILE A 138 13.41 -16.89 13.60
N ILE A 139 12.12 -16.59 13.84
CA ILE A 139 11.03 -17.57 13.81
C ILE A 139 10.52 -17.71 12.37
N ASN A 140 10.32 -16.59 11.67
CA ASN A 140 9.85 -16.58 10.28
C ASN A 140 10.30 -15.32 9.53
N GLN A 141 10.27 -15.37 8.19
CA GLN A 141 10.59 -14.26 7.31
C GLN A 141 9.65 -14.19 6.11
N TYR A 142 9.32 -12.97 5.70
CA TYR A 142 8.50 -12.67 4.53
C TYR A 142 9.12 -11.55 3.69
N GLN A 143 8.69 -11.48 2.43
CA GLN A 143 9.01 -10.39 1.51
C GLN A 143 7.72 -9.75 1.01
N LEU A 144 7.53 -8.47 1.33
CA LEU A 144 6.48 -7.63 0.76
C LEU A 144 6.98 -6.91 -0.51
N PRO A 145 6.08 -6.38 -1.36
CA PRO A 145 6.47 -5.82 -2.65
C PRO A 145 7.33 -4.54 -2.59
N ASP A 146 7.24 -3.77 -1.52
CA ASP A 146 8.02 -2.54 -1.30
C ASP A 146 8.32 -2.36 0.20
N GLY A 147 8.94 -1.23 0.58
CA GLY A 147 9.38 -0.95 1.94
C GLY A 147 8.27 -0.98 3.00
N VAL A 148 8.53 -1.61 4.15
CA VAL A 148 7.58 -1.71 5.26
C VAL A 148 7.72 -0.51 6.19
N LYS A 149 6.61 0.21 6.39
CA LYS A 149 6.56 1.46 7.16
C LYS A 149 6.18 1.26 8.62
N CYS A 150 5.24 0.36 8.84
CA CYS A 150 4.60 0.15 10.13
C CYS A 150 4.15 -1.30 10.20
N ILE A 151 4.19 -1.86 11.41
CA ILE A 151 3.55 -3.13 11.74
C ILE A 151 2.68 -2.85 12.95
N VAL A 152 1.42 -3.29 12.90
CA VAL A 152 0.42 -3.07 13.94
C VAL A 152 -0.35 -4.36 14.19
N ALA A 153 -1.00 -4.44 15.34
CA ALA A 153 -1.80 -5.59 15.70
C ALA A 153 -3.18 -5.21 16.22
N ASP A 154 -4.15 -6.08 15.93
CA ASP A 154 -5.47 -6.08 16.54
C ASP A 154 -5.80 -7.51 16.97
N GLU A 155 -5.77 -7.75 18.28
CA GLU A 155 -5.84 -9.09 18.87
C GLU A 155 -4.75 -10.02 18.28
N LYS A 156 -5.16 -11.10 17.60
CA LYS A 156 -4.27 -12.06 16.94
C LYS A 156 -3.81 -11.64 15.54
N TRP A 157 -4.37 -10.55 15.00
CA TRP A 157 -4.14 -10.13 13.63
C TRP A 157 -2.98 -9.16 13.55
N ILE A 158 -2.03 -9.43 12.64
CA ILE A 158 -0.85 -8.60 12.40
C ILE A 158 -0.95 -8.00 11.00
N TYR A 159 -0.79 -6.68 10.91
CA TYR A 159 -0.86 -5.94 9.64
C TYR A 159 0.41 -5.14 9.39
N ALA A 160 0.83 -5.06 8.13
CA ALA A 160 1.97 -4.27 7.69
C ALA A 160 1.56 -3.27 6.61
N GLY A 161 1.84 -1.98 6.85
CA GLY A 161 1.72 -0.93 5.83
C GLY A 161 2.97 -0.86 4.97
N CYS A 162 2.79 -0.82 3.65
CA CYS A 162 3.85 -0.93 2.66
C CYS A 162 3.92 0.31 1.74
N ASP A 163 5.12 0.64 1.26
CA ASP A 163 5.41 1.78 0.36
C ASP A 163 4.66 1.70 -0.98
N ASP A 164 4.16 0.51 -1.34
CA ASP A 164 3.24 0.31 -2.47
C ASP A 164 1.79 0.70 -2.13
N GLY A 165 1.58 1.40 -1.01
CA GLY A 165 0.33 1.94 -0.52
C GLY A 165 -0.71 0.90 -0.11
N ASN A 166 -0.28 -0.32 0.17
CA ASN A 166 -1.17 -1.40 0.57
C ASN A 166 -0.93 -1.83 2.01
N ILE A 167 -1.91 -2.55 2.55
CA ILE A 167 -1.77 -3.21 3.85
C ILE A 167 -1.88 -4.70 3.68
N TYR A 168 -0.91 -5.39 4.25
CA TYR A 168 -0.79 -6.84 4.20
C TYR A 168 -1.09 -7.45 5.56
N ASP A 169 -1.94 -8.46 5.60
CA ASP A 169 -2.13 -9.33 6.76
C ASP A 169 -0.98 -10.35 6.81
N LEU A 170 -0.29 -10.40 7.96
CA LEU A 170 0.86 -11.26 8.26
C LEU A 170 0.53 -12.38 9.26
N SER A 171 -0.72 -12.49 9.70
CA SER A 171 -1.22 -13.43 10.70
C SER A 171 -1.23 -14.87 10.19
N ARG A 172 -1.18 -15.04 8.86
CA ARG A 172 -1.18 -16.33 8.18
C ARG A 172 0.22 -16.72 7.71
N LYS A 173 0.37 -17.96 7.25
CA LYS A 173 1.64 -18.48 6.73
C LYS A 173 2.16 -17.71 5.51
N ILE A 174 1.27 -17.13 4.71
CA ILE A 174 1.61 -16.36 3.52
C ILE A 174 0.95 -14.97 3.68
N PRO A 175 1.71 -13.87 3.57
CA PRO A 175 1.14 -12.54 3.57
C PRO A 175 0.12 -12.38 2.44
N TYR A 176 -0.99 -11.71 2.73
CA TYR A 176 -1.97 -11.38 1.70
C TYR A 176 -2.48 -9.94 1.88
N LEU A 177 -2.97 -9.38 0.78
CA LEU A 177 -3.51 -8.02 0.74
C LEU A 177 -4.81 -7.96 1.55
N ALA A 178 -4.80 -7.19 2.64
CA ALA A 178 -5.94 -7.03 3.54
C ALA A 178 -6.75 -5.78 3.23
N TYR A 179 -6.06 -4.65 2.99
CA TYR A 179 -6.70 -3.39 2.64
C TYR A 179 -6.04 -2.78 1.41
N GLU A 180 -6.90 -2.36 0.48
CA GLU A 180 -6.53 -1.44 -0.59
C GLU A 180 -6.72 -0.02 -0.06
N ILE A 181 -5.62 0.70 0.14
CA ILE A 181 -5.69 2.13 0.40
C ILE A 181 -5.72 2.84 -0.94
N ASP A 182 -6.43 3.96 -1.01
CA ASP A 182 -6.39 4.80 -2.20
C ASP A 182 -4.93 5.13 -2.57
N ASP A 183 -4.56 4.92 -3.84
CA ASP A 183 -3.18 5.09 -4.30
C ASP A 183 -2.57 6.49 -4.05
N ASN A 184 -3.39 7.48 -3.70
CA ASN A 184 -2.98 8.85 -3.38
C ASN A 184 -2.43 8.99 -1.97
N ILE A 185 -2.65 7.98 -1.13
CA ILE A 185 -2.24 8.00 0.27
C ILE A 185 -0.82 7.42 0.34
N ASP A 186 0.13 8.26 0.74
CA ASP A 186 1.47 7.84 1.12
C ASP A 186 1.45 7.44 2.61
N ILE A 187 1.52 6.14 2.89
CA ILE A 187 1.38 5.62 4.26
C ILE A 187 2.55 6.11 5.10
N TYR A 188 2.27 7.02 6.03
CA TYR A 188 3.26 7.55 6.95
C TYR A 188 3.22 6.85 8.30
N TRP A 189 2.01 6.59 8.82
CA TRP A 189 1.77 5.75 10.00
C TRP A 189 0.43 5.01 9.86
N LEU A 190 0.30 3.88 10.55
CA LEU A 190 -0.90 3.05 10.61
C LEU A 190 -1.23 2.73 12.07
N ASP A 191 -2.50 2.63 12.41
CA ASP A 191 -2.99 1.99 13.63
C ASP A 191 -4.31 1.28 13.36
N ILE A 192 -4.66 0.29 14.18
CA ILE A 192 -5.86 -0.52 14.02
C ILE A 192 -6.50 -0.83 15.37
N PHE A 193 -7.84 -0.75 15.43
CA PHE A 193 -8.60 -1.13 16.61
C PHE A 193 -10.00 -1.63 16.24
N GLY A 194 -10.34 -2.85 16.65
CA GLY A 194 -11.65 -3.44 16.36
C GLY A 194 -11.95 -3.53 14.87
N GLY A 195 -10.95 -3.89 14.06
CA GLY A 195 -11.03 -3.96 12.59
C GLY A 195 -11.04 -2.60 11.87
N ILE A 196 -11.08 -1.49 12.61
CA ILE A 196 -11.05 -0.14 12.06
C ILE A 196 -9.61 0.33 11.95
N LEU A 197 -9.24 0.73 10.75
CA LEU A 197 -7.93 1.21 10.40
C LEU A 197 -7.87 2.75 10.43
N GLY A 198 -6.86 3.30 11.08
CA GLY A 198 -6.44 4.69 10.94
C GLY A 198 -5.15 4.75 10.12
N VAL A 199 -5.09 5.61 9.11
CA VAL A 199 -3.90 5.85 8.29
C VAL A 199 -3.59 7.34 8.33
N SER A 200 -2.35 7.70 8.65
CA SER A 200 -1.88 9.07 8.45
C SER A 200 -0.88 9.17 7.31
N ASP A 201 -0.95 10.27 6.57
CA ASP A 201 -0.01 10.57 5.48
C ASP A 201 0.98 11.69 5.84
N ALA A 202 1.92 11.94 4.92
CA ALA A 202 2.94 12.98 5.05
C ALA A 202 2.36 14.41 5.04
N ASN A 203 1.14 14.61 4.51
CA ASN A 203 0.44 15.90 4.47
C ASN A 203 -0.42 16.15 5.70
N GLY A 204 -0.47 15.20 6.63
CA GLY A 204 -1.29 15.30 7.82
C GLY A 204 -2.77 14.98 7.56
N ALA A 205 -3.11 14.31 6.46
CA ALA A 205 -4.39 13.64 6.33
C ALA A 205 -4.45 12.46 7.30
N VAL A 206 -5.62 12.25 7.89
CA VAL A 206 -5.97 11.06 8.66
C VAL A 206 -7.17 10.43 7.98
N VAL A 207 -7.02 9.18 7.58
CA VAL A 207 -8.05 8.39 6.90
C VAL A 207 -8.48 7.26 7.81
N LYS A 208 -9.80 7.15 8.02
CA LYS A 208 -10.42 6.02 8.70
C LYS A 208 -10.97 5.07 7.64
N ILE A 209 -10.60 3.80 7.73
CA ILE A 209 -11.06 2.74 6.82
C ILE A 209 -11.67 1.62 7.66
N ASP A 210 -12.86 1.18 7.30
CA ASP A 210 -13.51 0.01 7.87
C ASP A 210 -13.37 -1.14 6.88
N ALA A 211 -12.92 -2.32 7.33
CA ALA A 211 -12.79 -3.50 6.45
C ALA A 211 -14.14 -3.90 5.82
N GLU A 212 -15.25 -3.64 6.51
CA GLU A 212 -16.59 -4.05 6.07
C GLU A 212 -17.28 -2.99 5.23
N SER A 213 -16.75 -1.76 5.16
CA SER A 213 -17.36 -0.66 4.43
C SER A 213 -16.39 0.00 3.45
N GLU A 214 -16.85 0.26 2.23
CA GLU A 214 -16.11 1.13 1.29
C GLU A 214 -16.05 2.60 1.77
N SER A 215 -16.62 2.94 2.93
CA SER A 215 -16.67 4.31 3.42
C SER A 215 -15.33 4.72 4.05
N GLN A 216 -14.66 5.64 3.36
CA GLN A 216 -13.45 6.28 3.86
C GLN A 216 -13.82 7.66 4.38
N TRP A 217 -13.46 7.94 5.63
CA TRP A 217 -13.51 9.30 6.16
C TRP A 217 -12.11 9.89 6.16
N THR A 218 -11.96 11.09 5.61
CA THR A 218 -10.67 11.79 5.56
C THR A 218 -10.78 13.13 6.25
N ARG A 219 -9.79 13.46 7.08
CA ARG A 219 -9.64 14.80 7.67
C ARG A 219 -8.20 15.25 7.58
N LEU A 220 -8.01 16.49 7.13
CA LEU A 220 -6.72 17.16 7.17
C LEU A 220 -6.47 17.75 8.55
N SER A 221 -5.31 17.43 9.12
CA SER A 221 -4.76 18.13 10.28
C SER A 221 -4.23 19.51 9.87
N LYS A 222 -3.92 20.36 10.86
CA LYS A 222 -3.31 21.68 10.62
C LYS A 222 -1.79 21.62 10.38
N GLY A 223 -1.16 20.45 10.52
CA GLY A 223 0.30 20.26 10.48
C GLY A 223 0.79 19.63 9.16
N LYS A 224 2.12 19.53 9.01
CA LYS A 224 2.79 18.91 7.85
C LYS A 224 3.19 17.45 8.12
N GLY A 225 2.22 16.65 8.58
CA GLY A 225 2.40 15.24 8.94
C GLY A 225 1.48 14.81 10.07
N GLY A 226 0.94 13.60 9.97
CA GLY A 226 0.09 13.01 11.00
C GLY A 226 0.84 11.96 11.81
N TRP A 227 0.72 12.01 13.13
CA TRP A 227 1.08 10.91 14.02
C TRP A 227 -0.20 10.34 14.62
N MET A 228 -0.24 9.03 14.83
CA MET A 228 -1.33 8.37 15.53
C MET A 228 -0.77 7.76 16.81
N ILE A 229 -1.48 7.97 17.91
CA ILE A 229 -1.23 7.31 19.19
C ILE A 229 -2.47 6.49 19.49
N ARG A 230 -2.25 5.25 19.87
CA ARG A 230 -3.26 4.36 20.45
C ARG A 230 -3.50 4.70 21.91
#